data_AF-A0A0C2I6E4-F1
#
_entry.id   AF-A0A0C2I6E4-F1
#
_cell.length_a   1.000
_cell.length_b   1.000
_cell.length_c   1.000
_cell.angle_alpha   90.00
_cell.angle_beta   90.00
_cell.angle_gamma   90.00
#
_symmetry.space_group_name_H-M   'P 1'
#
loop_
_entity.id
_entity.type
_entity.pdbx_description
1 polymer ?
#
loop_
_entity_poly.entity_id
_entity_poly.type
_entity_poly.pdbx_seq_one_letter_code
_entity_poly.pdbx_strand_id
1 'polypeptide(L)'
;MNHTRPPNPDDNLVRNVRSNMRTLAVNSTSRPRQIISQVLGDADESVSARKAESFPFPLPSNASDLVIPEELKISYRVERFLLFDIFDVKVGRVLICSTDRQKTLLEHSRIVYFDGTFKNCSINIFSAIHIPY
;
A
#
# COMPACT_ATOMS: atom_id res chain seq x y z
N MET A 1 0.94 31.89 -42.93
CA MET A 1 -0.08 31.21 -42.11
C MET A 1 0.55 29.89 -41.65
N ASN A 2 1.10 29.86 -40.44
CA ASN A 2 1.90 28.72 -39.98
C ASN A 2 0.99 27.65 -39.40
N HIS A 3 0.99 26.48 -40.04
CA HIS A 3 0.24 25.32 -39.62
C HIS A 3 0.79 24.81 -38.28
N THR A 4 -0.13 24.82 -37.32
CA THR A 4 -0.04 24.34 -35.95
C THR A 4 0.57 22.94 -35.89
N ARG A 5 1.52 22.71 -34.98
CA ARG A 5 2.04 21.36 -34.70
C ARG A 5 0.85 20.41 -34.43
N PRO A 6 0.91 19.14 -34.89
CA PRO A 6 -0.12 18.17 -34.55
C PRO A 6 -0.28 18.09 -33.02
N PRO A 7 -1.51 17.94 -32.50
CA PRO A 7 -1.77 17.93 -31.08
C PRO A 7 -0.94 16.84 -30.40
N ASN A 8 -0.21 17.19 -29.35
CA ASN A 8 0.49 16.22 -28.52
C ASN A 8 -0.55 15.32 -27.81
N PRO A 9 -0.56 14.00 -28.05
CA PRO A 9 -1.50 13.09 -27.42
C PRO A 9 -1.43 13.12 -25.88
N ASP A 10 -0.24 13.35 -25.32
CA ASP A 10 -0.05 13.42 -23.87
C ASP A 10 -0.72 14.65 -23.26
N ASP A 11 -0.61 15.80 -23.94
CA ASP A 11 -1.25 17.05 -23.50
C ASP A 11 -2.78 16.93 -23.55
N ASN A 12 -3.31 16.19 -24.52
CA ASN A 12 -4.75 15.92 -24.61
C ASN A 12 -5.22 15.01 -23.46
N LEU A 13 -4.45 13.97 -23.12
CA LEU A 13 -4.75 13.09 -22.00
C LEU A 13 -4.79 13.86 -20.67
N VAL A 14 -3.73 14.64 -20.39
CA VAL A 14 -3.64 15.45 -19.16
C VAL A 14 -4.79 16.45 -19.07
N ARG A 15 -5.17 17.07 -20.19
CA ARG A 15 -6.31 17.99 -20.24
C ARG A 15 -7.62 17.28 -19.91
N ASN A 16 -7.84 16.10 -20.47
CA ASN A 16 -9.05 15.31 -20.23
C ASN A 16 -9.15 14.85 -18.76
N VAL A 17 -8.06 14.33 -18.20
CA VAL A 17 -7.96 13.93 -16.78
C VAL A 17 -8.29 15.11 -15.86
N ARG A 18 -7.70 16.28 -16.09
CA ARG A 18 -7.97 17.48 -15.27
C ARG A 18 -9.41 17.95 -15.38
N SER A 19 -10.00 17.90 -16.57
CA SER A 19 -11.39 18.28 -16.79
C SER A 19 -12.33 17.35 -16.00
N ASN A 20 -12.12 16.04 -16.09
CA ASN A 20 -12.94 15.04 -15.41
C ASN A 20 -12.83 15.15 -13.88
N MET A 21 -11.62 15.36 -13.34
CA MET A 21 -11.43 15.59 -11.91
C MET A 21 -12.19 16.82 -11.41
N ARG A 22 -12.15 17.93 -12.16
CA ARG A 22 -12.88 19.16 -11.79
C ARG A 22 -14.39 18.95 -11.80
N THR A 23 -14.91 18.29 -12.84
CA THR A 23 -16.35 17.98 -12.95
C THR A 23 -16.82 17.13 -11.77
N LEU A 24 -16.07 16.08 -11.40
CA LEU A 24 -16.43 15.22 -10.28
C LEU A 24 -16.28 15.93 -8.92
N ALA A 25 -15.27 16.79 -8.76
CA ALA A 25 -15.08 17.54 -7.52
C ALA A 25 -16.22 18.54 -7.24
N VAL A 26 -16.84 19.09 -8.30
CA VAL A 26 -17.95 20.04 -8.16
C VAL A 26 -19.29 19.33 -8.05
N ASN A 27 -19.49 18.25 -8.81
CA ASN A 27 -20.82 17.62 -8.96
C ASN A 27 -21.02 16.37 -8.11
N SER A 28 -20.01 15.89 -7.39
CA SER A 28 -20.12 14.70 -6.54
C SER A 28 -19.85 15.00 -5.07
N THR A 29 -20.42 14.18 -4.20
CA THR A 29 -20.10 14.14 -2.76
C THR A 29 -18.92 13.22 -2.44
N SER A 30 -18.28 12.67 -3.48
CA SER A 30 -17.17 11.72 -3.36
C SER A 30 -15.97 12.39 -2.71
N ARG A 31 -15.26 11.64 -1.86
CA ARG A 31 -14.05 12.14 -1.22
C ARG A 31 -12.95 12.33 -2.27
N PRO A 32 -12.01 13.29 -2.10
CA PRO A 32 -10.97 13.58 -3.09
C PRO A 32 -10.19 12.35 -3.59
N ARG A 33 -9.87 11.41 -2.69
CA ARG A 33 -9.19 10.15 -3.07
C ARG A 33 -10.01 9.25 -3.99
N GLN A 34 -11.33 9.20 -3.79
CA GLN A 34 -12.24 8.41 -4.65
C GLN A 34 -12.33 9.04 -6.05
N ILE A 35 -12.41 10.37 -6.12
CA ILE A 35 -12.42 11.10 -7.39
C ILE A 35 -11.13 10.85 -8.17
N ILE A 36 -9.97 10.96 -7.50
CA ILE A 36 -8.67 10.71 -8.13
C ILE A 36 -8.58 9.27 -8.64
N SER A 37 -8.99 8.29 -7.83
CA SER A 37 -8.97 6.89 -8.21
C SER A 37 -9.87 6.60 -9.42
N GLN A 38 -11.06 7.21 -9.46
CA GLN A 38 -12.01 7.02 -10.55
C GLN A 38 -11.46 7.59 -11.86
N VAL A 39 -10.99 8.84 -11.86
CA VAL A 39 -10.50 9.49 -13.08
C VAL A 39 -9.23 8.82 -13.62
N LEU A 40 -8.34 8.36 -12.74
CA LEU A 40 -7.14 7.67 -13.16
C LEU A 40 -7.45 6.25 -13.66
N GLY A 41 -8.40 5.55 -13.05
CA GLY A 41 -8.86 4.24 -13.54
C GLY A 41 -9.55 4.29 -14.90
N ASP A 42 -10.27 5.38 -15.20
CA ASP A 42 -10.91 5.60 -16.51
C ASP A 42 -9.89 6.04 -17.59
N ALA A 43 -8.78 6.66 -17.20
CA ALA A 43 -7.74 7.13 -18.12
C ALA A 43 -6.72 6.05 -18.48
N ASP A 44 -6.58 5.03 -17.63
CA ASP A 44 -5.63 3.94 -17.79
C ASP A 44 -6.19 2.67 -17.11
N GLU A 45 -6.56 1.66 -17.91
CA GLU A 45 -7.04 0.37 -17.40
C GLU A 45 -6.00 -0.32 -16.51
N SER A 46 -4.70 -0.01 -16.66
CA SER A 46 -3.65 -0.52 -15.78
C SER A 46 -3.72 0.08 -14.36
N VAL A 47 -4.27 1.29 -14.21
CA VAL A 47 -4.48 1.94 -12.90
C VAL A 47 -5.77 1.42 -12.23
N SER A 48 -6.77 1.05 -13.03
CA SER A 48 -7.95 0.29 -12.56
C SER A 48 -7.58 -1.14 -12.15
N ALA A 49 -6.53 -1.71 -12.77
CA ALA A 49 -5.96 -3.00 -12.45
C ALA A 49 -5.08 -2.98 -11.18
N ARG A 50 -5.59 -2.49 -10.06
CA ARG A 50 -5.33 -3.21 -8.78
C ARG A 50 -6.20 -4.45 -8.72
N LYS A 51 -6.18 -5.23 -9.80
CA LYS A 51 -6.65 -6.61 -9.78
C LYS A 51 -5.70 -7.24 -8.77
N ALA A 52 -6.21 -7.53 -7.57
CA ALA A 52 -5.44 -8.20 -6.55
C ALA A 52 -4.82 -9.42 -7.23
N GLU A 53 -3.52 -9.34 -7.53
CA GLU A 53 -2.79 -10.53 -7.94
C GLU A 53 -3.09 -11.56 -6.86
N SER A 54 -3.54 -12.74 -7.28
CA SER A 54 -3.93 -13.78 -6.33
C SER A 54 -2.77 -13.97 -5.38
N PHE A 55 -2.96 -13.62 -4.11
CA PHE A 55 -1.91 -13.72 -3.11
C PHE A 55 -1.41 -15.17 -3.15
N PRO A 56 -0.13 -15.41 -3.50
CA PRO A 56 0.33 -16.75 -3.89
C PRO A 56 0.49 -17.69 -2.69
N PHE A 57 0.15 -17.22 -1.49
CA PHE A 57 0.24 -17.97 -0.25
C PHE A 57 -1.16 -18.27 0.31
N PRO A 58 -1.34 -19.42 0.96
CA PRO A 58 -2.61 -19.77 1.58
C PRO A 58 -2.97 -18.72 2.64
N LEU A 59 -4.24 -18.27 2.59
CA LEU A 59 -4.76 -17.40 3.63
C LEU A 59 -4.92 -18.20 4.92
N PRO A 60 -4.40 -17.73 6.05
CA PRO A 60 -4.53 -18.43 7.30
C PRO A 60 -5.98 -18.35 7.82
N SER A 61 -6.49 -19.46 8.35
CA SER A 61 -7.83 -19.52 8.95
C SER A 61 -7.90 -18.83 10.31
N ASN A 62 -6.77 -18.71 11.00
CA ASN A 62 -6.62 -18.07 12.32
C ASN A 62 -5.17 -17.58 12.52
N ALA A 63 -4.89 -16.91 13.64
CA ALA A 63 -3.58 -16.34 13.91
C ALA A 63 -2.47 -17.39 14.14
N SER A 64 -2.80 -18.58 14.66
CA SER A 64 -1.84 -19.68 14.82
C SER A 64 -1.39 -20.25 13.47
N ASP A 65 -2.28 -20.28 12.48
CA ASP A 65 -2.01 -20.87 11.17
C ASP A 65 -1.25 -19.92 10.23
N LEU A 66 -1.00 -18.67 10.65
CA LEU A 66 -0.27 -17.69 9.85
C LEU A 66 1.19 -18.13 9.67
N VAL A 67 1.55 -18.55 8.46
CA VAL A 67 2.95 -18.76 8.10
C VAL A 67 3.39 -17.57 7.28
N ILE A 68 4.38 -16.82 7.77
CA ILE A 68 5.00 -15.72 7.03
C ILE A 68 6.16 -16.34 6.22
N PRO A 69 6.10 -16.35 4.88
CA PRO A 69 7.19 -16.80 4.02
C PRO A 69 8.47 -15.96 4.24
N GLU A 70 9.65 -16.54 4.03
CA GLU A 70 10.92 -15.82 4.25
C GLU A 70 11.06 -14.60 3.32
N GLU A 71 10.53 -14.70 2.10
CA GLU A 71 10.53 -13.60 1.12
C GLU A 71 9.77 -12.38 1.65
N LEU A 72 8.72 -12.61 2.44
CA LEU A 72 7.92 -11.57 3.07
C LEU A 72 8.51 -11.07 4.39
N LYS A 73 9.67 -11.58 4.83
CA LYS A 73 10.40 -11.08 6.02
C LYS A 73 11.55 -10.16 5.63
N ILE A 74 11.78 -9.97 4.33
CA ILE A 74 12.87 -9.17 3.78
C ILE A 74 12.29 -7.87 3.25
N SER A 75 12.92 -6.74 3.58
CA SER A 75 12.56 -5.42 3.07
C SER A 75 13.13 -5.19 1.67
N TYR A 76 12.71 -4.11 1.01
CA TYR A 76 13.26 -3.69 -0.29
C TYR A 76 14.78 -3.43 -0.28
N ARG A 77 15.40 -3.25 0.91
CA ARG A 77 16.85 -3.09 1.08
C ARG A 77 17.57 -4.40 1.35
N VAL A 78 16.90 -5.54 1.21
CA VAL A 78 17.43 -6.86 1.54
C VAL A 78 17.75 -6.99 3.05
N GLU A 79 17.14 -6.15 3.89
CA GLU A 79 17.24 -6.23 5.35
C GLU A 79 16.08 -7.05 5.91
N ARG A 80 16.35 -7.98 6.82
CA ARG A 80 15.29 -8.68 7.58
C ARG A 80 14.55 -7.67 8.44
N PHE A 81 13.23 -7.59 8.31
CA PHE A 81 12.41 -6.63 9.03
C PHE A 81 11.45 -7.27 10.05
N LEU A 82 11.25 -8.59 10.02
CA LEU A 82 10.51 -9.27 11.09
C LEU A 82 11.47 -9.60 12.22
N LEU A 83 11.47 -8.77 13.26
CA LEU A 83 12.36 -8.87 14.42
C LEU A 83 11.84 -9.90 15.43
N PHE A 84 10.51 -9.96 15.60
CA PHE A 84 9.90 -10.80 16.61
C PHE A 84 8.55 -11.35 16.14
N ASP A 85 8.29 -12.59 16.49
CA ASP A 85 7.06 -13.31 16.19
C ASP A 85 6.76 -14.24 17.36
N ILE A 86 5.83 -13.82 18.23
CA ILE A 86 5.36 -14.65 19.35
C ILE A 86 3.89 -14.96 19.16
N PHE A 87 3.57 -16.24 19.28
CA PHE A 87 2.21 -16.71 19.40
C PHE A 87 1.94 -17.19 20.83
N ASP A 88 0.93 -16.63 21.47
CA ASP A 88 0.40 -17.09 22.76
C ASP A 88 -1.11 -17.27 22.63
N VAL A 89 -1.65 -18.41 23.07
CA VAL A 89 -3.08 -18.75 22.94
C VAL A 89 -3.99 -17.78 23.70
N LYS A 90 -3.49 -17.14 24.77
CA LYS A 90 -4.23 -16.18 25.60
C LYS A 90 -4.11 -14.74 25.12
N VAL A 91 -2.96 -14.38 24.53
CA VAL A 91 -2.64 -13.00 24.14
C VAL A 91 -2.85 -12.76 22.63
N GLY A 92 -2.85 -13.84 21.84
CA GLY A 92 -2.84 -13.80 20.37
C GLY A 92 -1.42 -13.82 19.82
N ARG A 93 -1.27 -13.40 18.56
CA ARG A 93 0.03 -13.30 17.90
C ARG A 93 0.53 -11.86 17.90
N VAL A 94 1.77 -11.67 18.32
CA VAL A 94 2.47 -10.38 18.28
C VAL A 94 3.59 -10.46 17.26
N LEU A 95 3.51 -9.60 16.24
CA LEU A 95 4.55 -9.41 15.25
C LEU A 95 5.22 -8.06 15.49
N ILE A 96 6.55 -8.06 15.63
CA ILE A 96 7.34 -6.83 15.70
C ILE A 96 8.12 -6.69 14.41
N CYS A 97 7.71 -5.70 13.61
CA CYS A 97 8.35 -5.33 12.36
C CYS A 97 9.36 -4.21 12.61
N SER A 98 10.65 -4.56 12.68
CA SER A 98 11.78 -3.63 12.77
C SER A 98 13.01 -4.25 12.11
N THR A 99 13.85 -3.42 11.52
CA THR A 99 15.19 -3.82 11.06
C THR A 99 16.21 -3.73 12.19
N ASP A 100 17.33 -4.44 12.07
CA ASP A 100 18.47 -4.32 13.01
C ASP A 100 19.00 -2.88 13.05
N ARG A 101 19.03 -2.21 11.90
CA ARG A 101 19.43 -0.80 11.79
C ARG A 101 18.54 0.12 12.64
N GLN A 102 17.23 -0.09 12.61
CA GLN A 102 16.29 0.65 13.45
C GLN A 102 16.48 0.30 14.93
N LYS A 103 16.70 -0.98 15.25
CA LYS A 103 16.98 -1.43 16.62
C LYS A 103 18.22 -0.73 17.18
N THR A 104 19.35 -0.75 16.47
CA THR A 104 20.58 -0.07 16.89
C THR A 104 20.38 1.44 17.04
N LEU A 105 19.59 2.07 16.17
CA LEU A 105 19.28 3.49 16.27
C LEU A 105 18.44 3.80 17.52
N LEU A 106 17.47 2.94 17.85
CA LEU A 106 16.62 3.08 19.04
C LEU A 106 17.37 2.79 20.35
N GLU A 107 18.32 1.85 20.36
CA GLU A 107 19.15 1.53 21.54
C GLU A 107 19.94 2.74 22.07
N HIS A 108 20.36 3.64 21.18
CA HIS A 108 21.11 4.85 21.54
C HIS A 108 20.20 6.06 21.78
N SER A 109 18.90 5.94 21.51
CA SER A 109 17.93 7.01 21.72
C SER A 109 17.46 7.02 23.17
N ARG A 110 17.47 8.20 23.80
CA ARG A 110 16.82 8.42 25.11
C ARG A 110 15.31 8.61 25.00
N ILE A 111 14.78 8.61 23.77
CA ILE A 111 13.37 8.90 23.47
C ILE A 111 12.82 7.70 22.71
N VAL A 112 11.74 7.12 23.25
CA VAL A 112 11.01 6.04 22.60
C VAL A 112 9.79 6.63 21.90
N TYR A 113 9.74 6.51 20.58
CA TYR A 113 8.59 6.88 19.78
C TYR A 113 7.81 5.61 19.44
N PHE A 114 6.59 5.51 19.95
CA PHE A 114 5.65 4.46 19.55
C PHE A 114 4.65 5.07 18.59
N ASP A 115 4.84 4.82 17.29
CA ASP A 115 3.79 5.02 16.30
C ASP A 115 3.24 3.64 15.93
N GLY A 116 2.20 3.23 16.64
CA GLY A 116 1.57 1.93 16.47
C GLY A 116 0.25 2.09 15.72
N THR A 117 0.17 1.59 14.49
CA THR A 117 -1.12 1.43 13.82
C THR A 117 -1.74 0.12 14.30
N PHE A 118 -2.55 0.19 15.36
CA PHE A 118 -3.29 -0.97 15.84
C PHE A 118 -4.47 -1.24 14.90
N LYS A 119 -4.35 -2.28 14.08
CA LYS A 119 -5.46 -2.74 13.24
C LYS A 119 -5.87 -4.13 13.72
N ASN A 120 -7.11 -4.27 14.17
CA ASN A 120 -7.75 -5.58 14.30
C ASN A 120 -7.89 -6.14 12.89
N CYS A 121 -6.89 -6.89 12.45
CA CYS A 121 -6.83 -7.43 11.10
C CYS A 121 -7.62 -8.73 11.02
N SER A 122 -8.79 -8.68 10.38
CA SER A 122 -9.45 -9.88 9.86
C SER A 122 -8.66 -10.39 8.65
N ILE A 123 -7.85 -11.45 8.83
CA ILE A 123 -7.22 -12.38 7.85
C ILE A 123 -6.42 -11.81 6.64
N ASN A 124 -6.58 -10.55 6.26
CA ASN A 124 -5.99 -9.90 5.09
C ASN A 124 -4.80 -9.00 5.47
N ILE A 125 -3.81 -9.56 6.19
CA ILE A 125 -2.60 -8.82 6.58
C ILE A 125 -1.74 -8.47 5.34
N PHE A 126 -1.71 -9.33 4.33
CA PHE A 126 -0.78 -9.17 3.20
C PHE A 126 -1.31 -8.34 2.03
N SER A 127 -2.62 -8.10 1.92
CA SER A 127 -3.15 -7.19 0.90
C SER A 127 -2.82 -5.72 1.18
N ALA A 128 -2.38 -5.39 2.41
CA ALA A 128 -1.92 -4.06 2.79
C ALA A 128 -0.39 -3.91 2.78
N ILE A 129 0.36 -5.02 2.75
CA ILE A 129 1.83 -5.04 2.74
C ILE A 129 2.38 -4.98 1.30
N HIS A 130 1.58 -5.36 0.31
CA HIS A 130 1.90 -5.13 -1.09
C HIS A 130 1.56 -3.69 -1.49
N ILE A 131 2.48 -2.77 -1.19
CA ILE A 131 2.59 -1.50 -1.92
C ILE A 131 3.75 -1.69 -2.91
N PRO A 132 3.51 -2.18 -4.13
CA PRO A 132 4.47 -1.98 -5.19
C PRO A 132 4.43 -0.51 -5.60
N TYR A 133 5.62 0.08 -5.76
CA TYR A 133 5.79 1.35 -6.47
C TYR A 133 5.55 1.13 -7.96
#